data_AF-A0A7Z1HN84-F1
#
_entry.id   AF-A0A7Z1HN84-F1
#
_cell.length_a   1.000
_cell.length_b   1.000
_cell.length_c   1.000
_cell.angle_alpha   90.00
_cell.angle_beta   90.00
_cell.angle_gamma   90.00
#
_symmetry.space_group_name_H-M   'P 1'
#
loop_
_entity.id
_entity.type
_entity.pdbx_description
1 polymer ?
#
loop_
_entity_poly.entity_id
_entity_poly.type
_entity_poly.pdbx_seq_one_letter_code
_entity_poly.pdbx_strand_id
1 'polypeptide(L)'
;MGKLNDLAALGQGVWLDFVERKFLAEGSLQKMVDEDALTGVTSNPSIFEKAMGHGDAYDAELAAYDKTNPEAPTIDRYEHLAIL
;
A
#
# COMPACT_ATOMS: atom_id res chain seq x y z
N MET A 1 -5.80 -7.45 -23.56
CA MET A 1 -6.69 -6.32 -23.25
C MET A 1 -7.89 -6.87 -22.50
N GLY A 2 -8.06 -6.47 -21.23
CA GLY A 2 -9.12 -6.97 -20.34
C GLY A 2 -10.23 -5.94 -20.10
N LYS A 3 -11.23 -6.30 -19.29
CA LYS A 3 -12.39 -5.43 -19.01
C LYS A 3 -12.05 -4.09 -18.37
N LEU A 4 -10.97 -4.03 -17.59
CA LEU A 4 -10.50 -2.77 -17.00
C LEU A 4 -9.93 -1.82 -18.07
N ASN A 5 -9.30 -2.37 -19.11
CA ASN A 5 -8.84 -1.58 -20.25
C ASN A 5 -10.02 -1.02 -21.07
N ASP A 6 -11.13 -1.76 -21.18
CA ASP A 6 -12.35 -1.28 -21.84
C ASP A 6 -12.91 -0.04 -21.11
N LEU A 7 -12.89 -0.03 -19.77
CA LEU A 7 -13.31 1.14 -18.95
C LEU A 7 -12.40 2.35 -19.18
N ALA A 8 -11.08 2.12 -19.26
CA ALA A 8 -10.11 3.18 -19.56
C ALA A 8 -10.36 3.79 -20.94
N ALA A 9 -10.71 2.98 -21.95
CA ALA A 9 -11.06 3.47 -23.29
C ALA A 9 -12.33 4.34 -23.32
N LEU A 10 -13.21 4.18 -22.33
CA LEU A 10 -14.39 5.03 -22.12
C LEU A 10 -14.09 6.28 -21.26
N GLY A 11 -12.85 6.48 -20.84
CA GLY A 11 -12.42 7.61 -20.01
C GLY A 11 -12.63 7.42 -18.51
N GLN A 12 -12.91 6.20 -18.04
CA GLN A 12 -13.05 5.91 -16.62
C GLN A 12 -11.75 5.39 -16.01
N GLY A 13 -11.24 6.09 -14.99
CA GLY A 13 -10.08 5.65 -14.21
C GLY A 13 -10.46 4.58 -13.20
N VAL A 14 -9.76 3.44 -13.22
CA VAL A 14 -9.92 2.36 -12.23
C VAL A 14 -8.85 2.51 -11.15
N TRP A 15 -9.28 2.43 -9.89
CA TRP A 15 -8.43 2.49 -8.71
C TRP A 15 -8.51 1.17 -7.93
N LEU A 16 -7.41 0.79 -7.29
CA LEU A 16 -7.31 -0.42 -6.47
C LEU A 16 -7.46 -0.03 -4.99
N ASP A 17 -8.46 -0.58 -4.31
CA ASP A 17 -8.70 -0.34 -2.89
C ASP A 17 -7.86 -1.25 -1.98
N PHE A 18 -6.55 -1.19 -2.19
CA PHE A 18 -5.55 -1.98 -1.48
C PHE A 18 -4.15 -1.40 -1.70
N VAL A 19 -3.34 -1.39 -0.66
CA VAL A 19 -1.90 -1.11 -0.74
C VAL A 19 -1.17 -1.77 0.43
N GLU A 20 -0.09 -2.50 0.12
CA GLU A 20 0.77 -3.17 1.11
C GLU A 20 2.22 -3.22 0.58
N ARG A 21 3.22 -3.06 1.46
CA ARG A 21 4.64 -3.07 1.09
C ARG A 21 5.07 -4.32 0.31
N LYS A 22 4.63 -5.51 0.72
CA LYS A 22 4.96 -6.75 0.01
C LYS A 22 4.44 -6.76 -1.43
N PHE A 23 3.18 -6.37 -1.61
CA PHE A 23 2.55 -6.25 -2.92
C PHE A 23 3.28 -5.25 -3.84
N LEU A 24 3.77 -4.14 -3.27
CA LEU A 24 4.59 -3.17 -4.00
C LEU A 24 5.97 -3.74 -4.37
N ALA A 25 6.66 -4.37 -3.40
CA ALA A 25 8.00 -4.92 -3.57
C ALA A 25 8.05 -6.06 -4.59
N GLU A 26 6.98 -6.85 -4.71
CA GLU A 26 6.85 -7.93 -5.70
C GLU A 26 6.55 -7.42 -7.12
N GLY A 27 6.34 -6.10 -7.31
CA GLY A 27 6.05 -5.50 -8.61
C GLY A 27 4.61 -5.70 -9.08
N SER A 28 3.73 -6.24 -8.23
CA SER A 28 2.34 -6.54 -8.57
C SER A 28 1.55 -5.28 -8.94
N LEU A 29 1.79 -4.15 -8.26
CA LEU A 29 1.15 -2.88 -8.62
C LEU A 29 1.56 -2.42 -10.02
N GLN A 30 2.87 -2.46 -10.34
CA GLN A 30 3.38 -2.05 -11.64
C GLN A 30 2.77 -2.89 -12.76
N LYS A 31 2.67 -4.21 -12.55
CA LYS A 31 2.01 -5.11 -13.49
C LYS A 31 0.55 -4.71 -13.76
N MET A 32 -0.21 -4.34 -12.74
CA MET A 32 -1.61 -3.91 -12.91
C MET A 32 -1.71 -2.55 -13.63
N VAL A 33 -0.76 -1.65 -13.42
CA VAL A 33 -0.68 -0.40 -14.19
C VAL A 33 -0.45 -0.72 -15.67
N ASP A 34 0.53 -1.58 -15.98
CA ASP A 34 0.95 -1.88 -17.34
C ASP A 34 -0.05 -2.74 -18.12
N GLU A 35 -0.69 -3.71 -17.47
CA GLU A 35 -1.55 -4.72 -18.12
C GLU A 35 -3.06 -4.40 -18.01
N ASP A 36 -3.49 -3.78 -16.91
CA ASP A 36 -4.91 -3.61 -16.57
C ASP A 36 -5.40 -2.17 -16.62
N ALA A 37 -4.54 -1.22 -17.02
CA ALA A 37 -4.84 0.22 -17.04
C ALA A 37 -5.27 0.76 -15.66
N LEU A 38 -4.68 0.20 -14.58
CA LEU A 38 -4.86 0.74 -13.24
C LEU A 38 -4.25 2.15 -13.16
N THR A 39 -5.00 3.10 -12.60
CA THR A 39 -4.61 4.53 -12.59
C THR A 39 -4.40 5.10 -11.19
N GLY A 40 -4.71 4.33 -10.15
CA GLY A 40 -4.57 4.79 -8.77
C GLY A 40 -4.76 3.68 -7.77
N VAL A 41 -4.45 4.00 -6.52
CA VAL A 41 -4.66 3.14 -5.34
C VAL A 41 -5.28 3.97 -4.23
N THR A 42 -6.03 3.33 -3.35
CA THR A 42 -6.48 3.93 -2.09
C THR A 42 -5.93 3.16 -0.92
N SER A 43 -5.49 3.91 0.09
CA SER A 43 -5.34 3.40 1.44
C SER A 43 -6.52 3.87 2.29
N ASN A 44 -6.65 3.27 3.46
CA ASN A 44 -7.46 3.76 4.56
C ASN A 44 -6.91 3.12 5.86
N PRO A 45 -7.31 3.59 7.05
CA PRO A 45 -6.80 3.03 8.31
C PRO A 45 -7.00 1.52 8.44
N SER A 46 -8.10 0.95 7.93
CA SER A 46 -8.35 -0.49 7.99
C SER A 46 -7.47 -1.30 7.04
N ILE A 47 -7.07 -0.74 5.89
CA ILE A 47 -6.09 -1.37 4.99
C ILE A 47 -4.74 -1.46 5.69
N PHE A 48 -4.29 -0.36 6.30
CA PHE A 48 -3.01 -0.35 7.02
C PHE A 48 -3.03 -1.21 8.28
N GLU A 49 -4.13 -1.23 9.04
CA GLU A 49 -4.28 -2.12 10.20
C GLU A 49 -4.07 -3.58 9.81
N LYS A 50 -4.68 -4.03 8.70
CA LYS A 50 -4.46 -5.39 8.19
C LYS A 50 -3.02 -5.61 7.73
N ALA A 51 -2.48 -4.67 6.95
CA ALA A 51 -1.14 -4.78 6.38
C ALA A 51 -0.04 -4.82 7.46
N MET A 52 -0.20 -4.04 8.54
CA MET A 52 0.76 -3.96 9.65
C MET A 52 0.50 -5.03 10.72
N GLY A 53 -0.75 -5.42 10.96
CA GLY A 53 -1.13 -6.31 12.06
C GLY A 53 -1.16 -7.80 11.71
N HIS A 54 -1.29 -8.15 10.42
CA HIS A 54 -1.47 -9.53 9.97
C HIS A 54 -0.36 -10.05 9.03
N GLY A 55 0.72 -9.28 8.86
CA GLY A 55 1.89 -9.64 8.06
C GLY A 55 3.19 -9.24 8.76
N ASP A 56 4.33 -9.54 8.12
CA ASP A 56 5.68 -9.28 8.63
C ASP A 56 6.39 -8.12 7.88
N ALA A 57 5.73 -7.56 6.85
CA ALA A 57 6.32 -6.60 5.93
C ALA A 57 6.75 -5.27 6.61
N TYR A 58 6.24 -4.96 7.79
CA TYR A 58 6.52 -3.72 8.53
C TYR A 58 7.39 -3.94 9.78
N ASP A 59 7.60 -5.18 10.21
CA ASP A 59 8.22 -5.53 11.51
C ASP A 59 9.64 -4.97 11.64
N ALA A 60 10.45 -5.15 10.59
CA ALA A 60 11.85 -4.72 10.60
C ALA A 60 11.99 -3.19 10.75
N GLU A 61 11.10 -2.44 10.10
CA GLU A 61 11.12 -0.98 10.15
C GLU A 61 10.55 -0.45 11.46
N LEU A 62 9.46 -1.05 11.96
CA LEU A 62 8.91 -0.73 13.27
C LEU A 62 9.97 -0.92 14.36
N ALA A 63 10.68 -2.04 14.35
CA ALA A 63 11.76 -2.31 15.30
C ALA A 63 12.92 -1.29 15.19
N ALA A 64 13.27 -0.87 13.98
CA ALA A 64 14.30 0.14 13.75
C ALA A 64 13.86 1.54 14.23
N TYR A 65 12.61 1.91 13.96
CA TYR A 65 12.02 3.16 14.41
C TYR A 65 11.95 3.22 15.93
N ASP A 66 11.47 2.16 16.58
CA ASP A 66 11.35 2.07 18.04
C ASP A 66 12.70 2.14 18.75
N LYS A 67 13.74 1.54 18.17
CA LYS A 67 15.11 1.63 18.70
C LYS A 67 15.63 3.07 18.75
N THR A 68 15.22 3.90 17.80
CA THR A 68 15.67 5.30 17.70
C THR A 68 14.69 6.28 18.35
N ASN A 69 13.44 5.88 18.54
CA ASN A 69 12.35 6.70 19.08
C ASN A 69 11.54 5.95 20.17
N PRO A 70 12.18 5.53 21.29
CA PRO A 70 11.53 4.66 22.27
C PRO A 70 10.25 5.25 22.88
N GLU A 71 10.21 6.58 23.05
CA GLU A 71 9.09 7.31 23.63
C GLU A 71 8.11 7.89 22.59
N ALA A 72 8.22 7.48 21.32
CA ALA A 72 7.28 7.96 20.30
C ALA A 72 5.83 7.65 20.71
N PRO A 73 4.85 8.50 20.38
CA PRO A 73 3.44 8.14 20.36
C PRO A 73 3.13 7.03 19.35
N THR A 74 2.04 6.28 19.56
CA THR A 74 1.58 5.27 18.59
C THR A 74 1.25 5.87 17.23
N ILE A 75 0.68 7.08 17.21
CA ILE A 75 0.34 7.75 15.95
C ILE A 75 1.58 8.06 15.12
N ASP A 76 2.68 8.48 15.75
CA ASP A 76 3.95 8.75 15.05
C ASP A 76 4.55 7.47 14.45
N ARG A 77 4.44 6.32 15.14
CA ARG A 77 4.83 5.01 14.58
C ARG A 77 3.99 4.65 13.36
N TYR A 78 2.68 4.82 13.47
CA TYR A 78 1.76 4.55 12.37
C TYR A 78 2.07 5.43 11.15
N GLU A 79 2.22 6.74 11.34
CA GLU A 79 2.53 7.66 10.24
C GLU A 79 3.88 7.36 9.61
N HIS A 80 4.90 7.02 10.41
CA HIS A 80 6.20 6.57 9.90
C HIS A 80 6.03 5.38 8.97
N LEU A 81 5.34 4.32 9.41
CA LEU A 81 5.15 3.10 8.62
C LEU A 81 4.22 3.29 7.40
N ALA A 82 3.27 4.21 7.48
CA ALA A 82 2.30 4.44 6.41
C ALA A 82 2.85 5.31 5.28
N ILE A 83 3.84 6.18 5.57
CA ILE A 83 4.34 7.21 4.65
C ILE A 83 5.75 6.90 4.15
N LEU A 84 6.61 6.35 5.01
CA LEU A 84 8.03 6.09 4.72
C LEU A 84 8.28 4.61 4.40
#